data_AF-A0AAU9UJ71-F1
#
_entry.id   AF-A0AAU9UJ71-F1
#
_cell.length_a   1.000
_cell.length_b   1.000
_cell.length_c   1.000
_cell.angle_alpha   90.00
_cell.angle_beta   90.00
_cell.angle_gamma   90.00
#
_symmetry.space_group_name_H-M   'P 1'
#
loop_
_entity.id
_entity.type
_entity.pdbx_description
1 polymer ?
#
loop_
_entity_poly.entity_id
_entity_poly.type
_entity_poly.pdbx_seq_one_letter_code
_entity_poly.pdbx_strand_id
1 'polypeptide(L)'
;MKLNVSLSLKILSKFRFIKEFLFSNSVSGAVSLGAHLVCARVAGLTDKQRAMCRSSPAAIAAVGDGLRMAYAECRSQLGGYRWNCSGIGDGNDFGHVMPLATREAAFTYAITSAGVTHALSTACARGDLPACGCSSNRRRTPSPSEQFQWGGCGEAAYGARFARRFLDSREMESDARSLMNLHNNRVGRKVSEVYMI
;
A
#
# COMPACT_ATOMS: atom_id res chain seq x y z
N MET A 1 8.30 12.32 -17.22
CA MET A 1 9.19 12.48 -16.05
C MET A 1 9.23 11.15 -15.31
N LYS A 2 10.36 10.43 -15.27
CA LYS A 2 10.49 9.19 -14.47
C LYS A 2 11.37 9.52 -13.27
N LEU A 3 10.94 9.16 -12.06
CA LEU A 3 11.85 9.22 -10.93
C LEU A 3 12.90 8.12 -11.11
N ASN A 4 14.19 8.46 -10.95
CA ASN A 4 15.22 7.44 -10.89
C ASN A 4 15.00 6.62 -9.60
N VAL A 5 14.99 5.29 -9.71
CA VAL A 5 14.80 4.35 -8.61
C VAL A 5 15.70 4.67 -7.41
N SER A 6 16.93 5.13 -7.64
CA SER A 6 17.87 5.52 -6.57
C SER A 6 17.46 6.80 -5.83
N LEU A 7 16.91 7.79 -6.55
CA LEU A 7 16.39 9.03 -5.97
C LEU A 7 15.05 8.76 -5.24
N SER A 8 14.21 7.88 -5.79
CA SER A 8 13.02 7.37 -5.11
C SER A 8 13.39 6.65 -3.83
N LEU A 9 14.29 5.66 -3.86
CA LEU A 9 14.70 4.90 -2.67
C LEU A 9 15.17 5.80 -1.52
N LYS A 10 15.97 6.84 -1.78
CA LYS A 10 16.45 7.77 -0.73
C LYS A 10 15.37 8.65 -0.11
N ILE A 11 14.32 8.99 -0.86
CA ILE A 11 13.18 9.77 -0.38
C ILE A 11 12.21 8.84 0.37
N LEU A 12 11.92 7.67 -0.22
CA LEU A 12 10.98 6.71 0.32
C LEU A 12 11.54 5.98 1.57
N SER A 13 12.86 5.87 1.74
CA SER A 13 13.50 5.31 2.94
C SER A 13 13.36 6.18 4.20
N LYS A 14 12.82 7.40 4.07
CA LYS A 14 12.54 8.31 5.20
C LYS A 14 11.12 8.19 5.74
N PHE A 15 10.29 7.31 5.19
CA PHE A 15 8.89 7.17 5.59
C PHE A 15 8.75 6.65 7.01
N ARG A 16 7.92 7.31 7.82
CA ARG A 16 7.75 6.96 9.24
C ARG A 16 7.14 5.58 9.41
N PHE A 17 6.14 5.21 8.61
CA PHE A 17 5.51 3.89 8.70
C PHE A 17 6.44 2.73 8.31
N ILE A 18 7.49 2.99 7.52
CA ILE A 18 8.52 1.98 7.23
C ILE A 18 9.40 1.75 8.48
N LYS A 19 9.66 2.79 9.28
CA LYS A 19 10.43 2.67 10.52
C LYS A 19 9.62 2.09 11.69
N GLU A 20 8.32 2.39 11.77
CA GLU A 20 7.44 1.95 12.87
C GLU A 20 7.06 0.47 12.81
N PHE A 21 7.28 -0.22 11.67
CA PHE A 21 7.08 -1.66 11.55
C PHE A 21 7.94 -2.48 12.54
N LEU A 22 9.13 -1.97 12.89
CA LEU A 22 10.04 -2.65 13.80
C LEU A 22 9.60 -2.60 15.28
N PHE A 23 8.55 -1.82 15.63
CA PHE A 23 8.16 -1.59 17.03
C PHE A 23 6.64 -1.54 17.31
N SER A 24 5.76 -1.84 16.35
CA SER A 24 4.31 -1.67 16.56
C SER A 24 3.67 -2.84 17.33
N ASN A 25 3.32 -2.59 18.60
CA ASN A 25 2.37 -3.39 19.37
C ASN A 25 0.92 -3.07 18.97
N SER A 26 0.11 -4.13 18.97
CA SER A 26 -1.26 -4.28 18.48
C SER A 26 -2.30 -3.32 19.07
N VAL A 27 -3.19 -2.81 18.22
CA VAL A 27 -4.55 -2.41 18.60
C VAL A 27 -5.54 -2.97 17.57
N SER A 28 -6.47 -3.80 18.05
CA SER A 28 -7.50 -4.46 17.26
C SER A 28 -8.76 -3.60 17.18
N GLY A 29 -9.36 -3.53 15.99
CA GLY A 29 -10.66 -2.90 15.78
C GLY A 29 -11.34 -3.53 14.57
N ALA A 30 -12.02 -4.65 14.77
CA ALA A 30 -12.83 -5.27 13.73
C ALA A 30 -14.21 -4.60 13.69
N VAL A 31 -14.47 -3.78 12.65
CA VAL A 31 -15.81 -3.29 12.34
C VAL A 31 -16.40 -4.18 11.26
N SER A 32 -17.26 -5.12 11.65
CA SER A 32 -18.08 -5.89 10.72
C SER A 32 -19.47 -5.25 10.62
N LEU A 33 -19.66 -4.42 9.59
CA LEU A 33 -20.98 -4.02 9.11
C LEU A 33 -21.09 -4.34 7.62
N GLY A 34 -22.27 -4.76 7.16
CA GLY A 34 -22.57 -5.31 5.83
C GLY A 34 -21.70 -4.79 4.68
N ALA A 35 -20.63 -5.52 4.39
CA ALA A 35 -19.59 -5.14 3.44
C ALA A 35 -20.11 -4.73 2.06
N HIS A 36 -21.20 -5.35 1.59
CA HIS A 36 -21.82 -5.03 0.32
C HIS A 36 -22.36 -3.59 0.26
N LEU A 37 -22.95 -3.09 1.35
CA LEU A 37 -23.48 -1.72 1.44
C LEU A 37 -22.35 -0.70 1.57
N VAL A 38 -21.29 -1.06 2.30
CA VAL A 38 -20.08 -0.23 2.41
C VAL A 38 -19.42 -0.07 1.04
N CYS A 39 -19.14 -1.17 0.34
CA CYS A 39 -18.51 -1.15 -0.98
C CYS A 39 -19.34 -0.44 -2.07
N ALA A 40 -20.67 -0.41 -1.94
CA ALA A 40 -21.53 0.31 -2.85
C ALA A 40 -21.45 1.84 -2.65
N ARG A 41 -21.22 2.29 -1.40
CA ARG A 41 -21.24 3.71 -1.02
C ARG A 41 -19.87 4.39 -1.01
N VAL A 42 -18.77 3.64 -1.05
CA VAL A 42 -17.42 4.23 -1.12
C VAL A 42 -17.28 5.00 -2.45
N ALA A 43 -17.16 6.33 -2.34
CA ALA A 43 -16.91 7.21 -3.46
C ALA A 43 -15.51 6.95 -4.07
N GLY A 44 -15.38 7.15 -5.38
CA GLY A 44 -14.09 7.03 -6.07
C GLY A 44 -13.74 5.66 -6.65
N LEU A 45 -14.37 4.58 -6.17
CA LEU A 45 -14.08 3.24 -6.69
C LEU A 45 -14.61 3.07 -8.11
N THR A 46 -13.72 2.62 -9.00
CA THR A 46 -14.08 2.04 -10.31
C THR A 46 -14.85 0.73 -10.14
N ASP A 47 -15.52 0.25 -11.19
CA ASP A 47 -16.28 -1.01 -11.12
C ASP A 47 -15.41 -2.22 -10.79
N LYS A 48 -14.18 -2.25 -11.31
CA LYS A 48 -13.19 -3.29 -10.99
C LYS A 48 -12.80 -3.24 -9.51
N GLN A 49 -12.60 -2.04 -8.96
CA GLN A 49 -12.31 -1.87 -7.53
C GLN A 49 -13.50 -2.20 -6.64
N ARG A 50 -14.73 -1.89 -7.09
CA ARG A 50 -15.97 -2.25 -6.40
C ARG A 50 -16.18 -3.76 -6.38
N ALA A 51 -15.84 -4.47 -7.46
CA ALA A 51 -15.84 -5.93 -7.49
C ALA A 51 -14.84 -6.51 -6.48
N MET A 52 -13.61 -5.98 -6.44
CA MET A 52 -12.60 -6.37 -5.43
C MET A 52 -13.06 -6.07 -3.99
N CYS A 53 -13.78 -4.98 -3.78
CA CYS A 53 -14.36 -4.66 -2.48
C CYS A 53 -15.40 -5.68 -2.05
N ARG A 54 -16.32 -6.06 -2.94
CA ARG A 54 -17.32 -7.09 -2.65
C ARG A 54 -16.67 -8.44 -2.33
N SER A 55 -15.58 -8.81 -3.01
CA SER A 55 -14.87 -10.08 -2.76
C SER A 55 -13.97 -10.06 -1.53
N SER A 56 -13.45 -8.90 -1.14
CA SER A 56 -12.47 -8.79 -0.04
C SER A 56 -12.63 -7.46 0.73
N PRO A 57 -13.71 -7.31 1.51
CA PRO A 57 -14.03 -6.05 2.18
C PRO A 57 -12.99 -5.65 3.23
N ALA A 58 -12.50 -6.62 4.01
CA ALA A 58 -11.44 -6.41 5.00
C ALA A 58 -10.13 -5.91 4.36
N ALA A 59 -9.81 -6.43 3.16
CA ALA A 59 -8.64 -5.96 2.42
C ALA A 59 -8.81 -4.51 1.95
N ILE A 60 -10.03 -4.11 1.53
CA ILE A 60 -10.29 -2.72 1.15
C ILE A 60 -10.27 -1.77 2.34
N ALA A 61 -10.73 -2.20 3.52
CA ALA A 61 -10.55 -1.44 4.75
C ALA A 61 -9.06 -1.17 5.01
N ALA A 62 -8.21 -2.21 4.91
CA ALA A 62 -6.76 -2.07 5.03
C ALA A 62 -6.13 -1.18 3.93
N VAL A 63 -6.68 -1.20 2.70
CA VAL A 63 -6.28 -0.23 1.67
C VAL A 63 -6.57 1.20 2.13
N GLY A 64 -7.76 1.46 2.67
CA GLY A 64 -8.14 2.77 3.20
C GLY A 64 -7.18 3.28 4.28
N ASP A 65 -6.79 2.41 5.22
CA ASP A 65 -5.77 2.72 6.22
C ASP A 65 -4.41 3.05 5.57
N GLY A 66 -4.01 2.30 4.56
CA GLY A 66 -2.79 2.55 3.80
C GLY A 66 -2.79 3.88 3.06
N LEU A 67 -3.93 4.29 2.49
CA LEU A 67 -4.11 5.59 1.85
C LEU A 67 -3.98 6.72 2.87
N ARG A 68 -4.68 6.62 4.01
CA ARG A 68 -4.61 7.60 5.10
C ARG A 68 -3.19 7.79 5.61
N MET A 69 -2.47 6.68 5.84
CA MET A 69 -1.06 6.72 6.24
C MET A 69 -0.18 7.39 5.18
N ALA A 70 -0.37 7.04 3.90
CA ALA A 70 0.39 7.62 2.81
C ALA A 70 0.16 9.13 2.68
N TYR A 71 -1.08 9.61 2.83
CA TYR A 71 -1.40 11.04 2.73
C TYR A 71 -0.85 11.83 3.92
N ALA A 72 -0.91 11.26 5.13
CA ALA A 72 -0.27 11.85 6.30
C ALA A 72 1.25 11.97 6.12
N GLU A 73 1.90 10.92 5.58
CA GLU A 73 3.33 10.95 5.29
C GLU A 73 3.68 11.94 4.18
N CYS A 74 2.87 12.02 3.11
CA CYS A 74 3.05 13.01 2.05
C CYS A 74 3.06 14.44 2.60
N ARG A 75 2.05 14.78 3.42
CA ARG A 75 1.96 16.07 4.10
C ARG A 75 3.14 16.30 5.05
N SER A 76 3.61 15.28 5.75
CA SER A 76 4.79 15.40 6.62
C SER A 76 6.07 15.68 5.82
N GLN A 77 6.29 14.99 4.70
CA GLN A 77 7.50 15.14 3.88
C GLN A 77 7.51 16.46 3.11
N LEU A 78 6.33 16.93 2.68
CA LEU A 78 6.21 18.11 1.82
C LEU A 78 5.62 19.35 2.52
N GLY A 79 5.42 19.33 3.85
CA GLY A 79 4.76 20.41 4.60
C GLY A 79 5.36 21.81 4.43
N GLY A 80 6.66 21.90 4.14
CA GLY A 80 7.37 23.17 3.89
C GLY A 80 7.44 23.62 2.42
N TYR A 81 6.86 22.85 1.49
CA TYR A 81 6.93 23.13 0.05
C TYR A 81 5.65 23.81 -0.45
N ARG A 82 5.73 24.51 -1.59
CA ARG A 82 4.55 25.10 -2.25
C ARG A 82 3.47 24.07 -2.54
N TRP A 83 3.89 22.86 -2.93
CA TRP A 83 3.03 21.69 -2.98
C TRP A 83 3.23 20.87 -1.70
N ASN A 84 2.26 20.88 -0.80
CA ASN A 84 2.35 20.30 0.55
C ASN A 84 1.41 19.10 0.78
N CYS A 85 0.86 18.53 -0.29
CA CYS A 85 -0.12 17.44 -0.25
C CYS A 85 -1.44 17.75 0.50
N SER A 86 -1.81 19.02 0.69
CA SER A 86 -3.05 19.39 1.40
C SER A 86 -4.30 18.87 0.69
N GLY A 87 -4.39 19.02 -0.64
CA GLY A 87 -5.55 18.60 -1.43
C GLY A 87 -5.62 17.13 -1.81
N ILE A 88 -4.77 16.27 -1.23
CA ILE A 88 -4.77 14.83 -1.52
C ILE A 88 -5.64 14.11 -0.48
N GLY A 89 -6.68 13.41 -0.95
CA GLY A 89 -7.60 12.64 -0.11
C GLY A 89 -8.83 13.42 0.38
N ASP A 90 -9.01 14.68 -0.03
CA ASP A 90 -10.16 15.51 0.36
C ASP A 90 -11.45 15.00 -0.31
N GLY A 91 -12.13 14.04 0.33
CA GLY A 91 -13.43 13.50 -0.07
C GLY A 91 -13.42 12.37 -1.09
N ASN A 92 -12.24 12.00 -1.61
CA ASN A 92 -12.09 10.90 -2.57
C ASN A 92 -10.75 10.18 -2.41
N ASP A 93 -10.59 9.43 -1.31
CA ASP A 93 -9.38 8.66 -1.02
C ASP A 93 -9.01 7.70 -2.16
N PHE A 94 -10.04 7.19 -2.84
CA PHE A 94 -9.91 6.29 -3.99
C PHE A 94 -10.02 7.02 -5.32
N GLY A 95 -9.71 8.32 -5.40
CA GLY A 95 -9.73 9.20 -6.60
C GLY A 95 -8.40 9.28 -7.35
N HIS A 96 -8.39 9.81 -8.58
CA HIS A 96 -7.11 9.97 -9.31
C HIS A 96 -6.30 10.99 -8.53
N VAL A 97 -5.10 10.58 -8.13
CA VAL A 97 -4.31 11.31 -7.14
C VAL A 97 -3.90 12.68 -7.66
N MET A 98 -3.53 12.78 -8.94
CA MET A 98 -3.18 14.04 -9.61
C MET A 98 -3.47 13.97 -11.12
N PRO A 99 -4.02 15.03 -11.76
CA PRO A 99 -4.32 15.04 -13.20
C PRO A 99 -3.09 15.32 -14.08
N LEU A 100 -2.02 15.92 -13.53
CA LEU A 100 -0.82 16.31 -14.26
C LEU A 100 0.36 15.36 -14.00
N ALA A 101 1.19 15.15 -15.02
CA ALA A 101 2.38 14.29 -14.94
C ALA A 101 3.59 15.04 -14.35
N THR A 102 3.52 15.38 -13.06
CA THR A 102 4.58 16.14 -12.35
C THR A 102 5.46 15.27 -11.46
N ARG A 103 6.52 15.85 -10.87
CA ARG A 103 7.38 15.16 -9.89
C ARG A 103 6.63 14.86 -8.60
N GLU A 104 5.76 15.76 -8.21
CA GLU A 104 4.88 15.67 -7.05
C GLU A 104 3.89 14.54 -7.26
N ALA A 105 3.25 14.45 -8.44
CA ALA A 105 2.40 13.32 -8.79
C ALA A 105 3.17 12.00 -8.70
N ALA A 106 4.38 11.94 -9.25
CA ALA A 106 5.20 10.74 -9.19
C ALA A 106 5.54 10.31 -7.76
N PHE A 107 5.82 11.27 -6.87
CA PHE A 107 6.00 11.01 -5.45
C PHE A 107 4.70 10.51 -4.81
N THR A 108 3.56 11.14 -5.08
CA THR A 108 2.28 10.74 -4.48
C THR A 108 1.86 9.33 -4.89
N TYR A 109 1.96 8.95 -6.16
CA TYR A 109 1.68 7.57 -6.59
C TYR A 109 2.59 6.55 -5.88
N ALA A 110 3.88 6.87 -5.72
CA ALA A 110 4.81 5.99 -5.02
C ALA A 110 4.51 5.86 -3.52
N ILE A 111 4.30 6.95 -2.78
CA ILE A 111 3.97 6.93 -1.34
C ILE A 111 2.63 6.22 -1.09
N THR A 112 1.61 6.49 -1.92
CA THR A 112 0.29 5.84 -1.85
C THR A 112 0.42 4.34 -2.05
N SER A 113 1.15 3.92 -3.09
CA SER A 113 1.37 2.49 -3.32
C SER A 113 2.21 1.81 -2.24
N ALA A 114 3.17 2.53 -1.65
CA ALA A 114 3.96 2.03 -0.53
C ALA A 114 3.12 1.86 0.75
N GLY A 115 2.32 2.86 1.12
CA GLY A 115 1.44 2.84 2.29
C GLY A 115 0.36 1.77 2.21
N VAL A 116 -0.27 1.59 1.03
CA VAL A 116 -1.25 0.52 0.80
C VAL A 116 -0.61 -0.86 0.91
N THR A 117 0.57 -1.05 0.30
CA THR A 117 1.31 -2.33 0.41
C THR A 117 1.65 -2.63 1.86
N HIS A 118 2.11 -1.63 2.60
CA HIS A 118 2.45 -1.76 4.01
C HIS A 118 1.22 -2.15 4.85
N ALA A 119 0.12 -1.41 4.74
CA ALA A 119 -1.10 -1.69 5.51
C ALA A 119 -1.66 -3.09 5.24
N LEU A 120 -1.71 -3.52 3.98
CA LEU A 120 -2.17 -4.87 3.61
C LEU A 120 -1.27 -5.98 4.14
N SER A 121 0.05 -5.76 4.10
CA SER A 121 1.02 -6.73 4.59
C SER A 121 0.95 -6.84 6.11
N THR A 122 0.81 -5.71 6.81
CA THR A 122 0.63 -5.68 8.27
C THR A 122 -0.69 -6.31 8.70
N ALA A 123 -1.81 -6.01 8.03
CA ALA A 123 -3.11 -6.65 8.29
C ALA A 123 -3.04 -8.17 8.04
N CYS A 124 -2.29 -8.60 7.03
CA CYS A 124 -2.05 -10.01 6.77
C CYS A 124 -1.25 -10.69 7.90
N ALA A 125 -0.20 -10.03 8.39
CA ALA A 125 0.64 -10.56 9.47
C ALA A 125 -0.13 -10.68 10.79
N ARG A 126 -1.08 -9.77 11.02
CA ARG A 126 -2.00 -9.79 12.17
C ARG A 126 -3.10 -10.86 12.06
N GLY A 127 -3.31 -11.43 10.88
CA GLY A 127 -4.40 -12.37 10.63
C GLY A 127 -5.77 -11.70 10.38
N ASP A 128 -5.80 -10.39 10.13
CA ASP A 128 -7.04 -9.64 9.87
C ASP A 128 -7.66 -9.98 8.49
N LEU A 129 -6.87 -10.60 7.61
CA LEU A 129 -7.24 -10.92 6.23
C LEU A 129 -7.38 -12.43 6.03
N PRO A 130 -8.57 -12.95 5.68
CA PRO A 130 -8.77 -14.39 5.52
C PRO A 130 -8.08 -14.97 4.27
N ALA A 131 -7.74 -14.12 3.30
CA ALA A 131 -7.14 -14.53 2.02
C ALA A 131 -5.61 -14.74 2.09
N CYS A 132 -5.02 -14.53 3.26
CA CYS A 132 -3.60 -14.75 3.49
C CYS A 132 -3.38 -15.24 4.93
N GLY A 133 -2.16 -15.70 5.22
CA GLY A 133 -1.86 -16.15 6.56
C GLY A 133 -0.42 -16.61 6.72
N CYS A 134 0.05 -16.50 7.95
CA CYS A 134 1.30 -17.03 8.42
C CYS A 134 1.16 -18.52 8.74
N SER A 135 1.49 -19.40 7.80
CA SER A 135 1.62 -20.80 8.15
C SER A 135 2.90 -21.00 8.98
N SER A 136 2.75 -21.29 10.26
CA SER A 136 3.81 -21.78 11.14
C SER A 136 4.52 -23.04 10.60
N ASN A 137 3.89 -23.76 9.67
CA ASN A 137 4.40 -24.98 9.03
C ASN A 137 5.42 -24.73 7.92
N ARG A 138 5.80 -23.48 7.65
CA ARG A 138 6.96 -23.16 6.82
C ARG A 138 8.23 -22.89 7.64
N ARG A 139 8.24 -23.25 8.93
CA ARG A 139 9.51 -23.54 9.63
C ARG A 139 10.13 -24.73 8.91
N ARG A 140 11.18 -24.47 8.13
CA ARG A 140 12.12 -25.51 7.72
C ARG A 140 12.45 -26.33 8.99
N THR A 141 12.26 -27.64 8.96
CA THR A 141 12.78 -28.52 10.03
C THR A 141 14.26 -28.21 10.13
N PRO A 142 14.76 -27.67 11.26
CA PRO A 142 16.15 -27.23 11.34
C PRO A 142 17.05 -28.44 11.10
N SER A 143 17.99 -28.32 10.18
CA SER A 143 19.14 -29.22 10.18
C SER A 143 19.90 -28.99 11.50
N PRO A 144 20.41 -30.02 12.19
CA PRO A 144 21.27 -29.85 13.37
C PRO A 144 22.50 -28.95 13.13
N SER A 145 22.85 -28.68 11.87
CA SER A 145 23.95 -27.81 11.44
C SER A 145 23.56 -26.35 11.18
N GLU A 146 22.28 -25.99 11.14
CA GLU A 146 21.82 -24.62 10.86
C GLU A 146 21.70 -23.81 12.16
N GLN A 147 22.66 -22.89 12.40
CA GLN A 147 22.70 -22.04 13.60
C GLN A 147 21.68 -20.89 13.59
N PHE A 148 20.95 -20.69 12.49
CA PHE A 148 19.93 -19.66 12.39
C PHE A 148 18.69 -20.19 11.65
N GLN A 149 17.51 -19.77 12.10
CA GLN A 149 16.24 -20.15 11.49
C GLN A 149 15.73 -19.00 10.63
N TRP A 150 15.42 -19.27 9.36
CA TRP A 150 14.65 -18.35 8.54
C TRP A 150 13.21 -18.32 9.07
N GLY A 151 12.78 -17.18 9.59
CA GLY A 151 11.40 -16.89 9.99
C GLY A 151 10.77 -15.80 9.11
N GLY A 152 9.44 -15.67 9.16
CA GLY A 152 8.67 -14.66 8.41
C GLY A 152 7.56 -15.28 7.57
N CYS A 153 6.55 -14.50 7.21
CA CYS A 153 5.50 -14.97 6.30
C CYS A 153 5.57 -14.26 4.95
N GLY A 154 4.74 -14.70 4.01
CA GLY A 154 4.69 -14.12 2.66
C GLY A 154 3.85 -12.83 2.59
N GLU A 155 3.72 -12.07 3.67
CA GLU A 155 2.76 -10.97 3.77
C GLU A 155 3.11 -9.80 2.86
N ALA A 156 4.40 -9.45 2.78
CA ALA A 156 4.90 -8.41 1.89
C ALA A 156 4.49 -8.70 0.43
N ALA A 157 4.63 -9.96 0.01
CA ALA A 157 4.26 -10.39 -1.33
C ALA A 157 2.73 -10.38 -1.54
N TYR A 158 1.94 -10.74 -0.51
CA TYR A 158 0.49 -10.61 -0.58
C TYR A 158 0.06 -9.14 -0.73
N GLY A 159 0.56 -8.27 0.15
CA GLY A 159 0.23 -6.85 0.13
C GLY A 159 0.60 -6.19 -1.19
N ALA A 160 1.80 -6.47 -1.72
CA ALA A 160 2.23 -5.92 -3.00
C ALA A 160 1.37 -6.41 -4.18
N ARG A 161 0.96 -7.70 -4.19
CA ARG A 161 0.06 -8.24 -5.22
C ARG A 161 -1.32 -7.60 -5.16
N PHE A 162 -1.89 -7.44 -3.97
CA PHE A 162 -3.21 -6.84 -3.82
C PHE A 162 -3.16 -5.35 -4.16
N ALA A 163 -2.17 -4.61 -3.65
CA ALA A 163 -1.95 -3.19 -3.98
C ALA A 163 -1.78 -2.98 -5.50
N ARG A 164 -1.05 -3.87 -6.18
CA ARG A 164 -0.93 -3.86 -7.65
C ARG A 164 -2.31 -3.99 -8.31
N ARG A 165 -3.07 -5.03 -7.97
CA ARG A 165 -4.40 -5.25 -8.58
C ARG A 165 -5.34 -4.08 -8.35
N PHE A 166 -5.30 -3.50 -7.15
CA PHE A 166 -6.20 -2.44 -6.75
C PHE A 166 -5.83 -1.07 -7.32
N LEU A 167 -4.60 -0.61 -7.14
CA LEU A 167 -4.16 0.73 -7.56
C LEU A 167 -3.97 0.81 -9.08
N ASP A 168 -3.42 -0.24 -9.70
CA ASP A 168 -3.16 -0.24 -11.14
C ASP A 168 -4.45 -0.45 -11.97
N SER A 169 -5.55 -0.91 -11.37
CA SER A 169 -6.83 -1.14 -12.08
C SER A 169 -7.47 0.11 -12.69
N ARG A 170 -6.97 1.29 -12.32
CA ARG A 170 -7.45 2.58 -12.81
C ARG A 170 -6.68 3.12 -14.00
N GLU A 171 -5.48 2.60 -14.22
CA GLU A 171 -4.57 3.06 -15.27
C GLU A 171 -4.87 2.28 -16.58
N MET A 172 -6.08 2.48 -17.12
CA MET A 172 -6.58 1.72 -18.29
C MET A 172 -6.20 2.34 -19.63
N GLU A 173 -6.01 3.66 -19.66
CA GLU A 173 -5.85 4.46 -20.89
C GLU A 173 -4.58 4.10 -21.70
N SER A 174 -3.64 3.36 -21.10
CA SER A 174 -2.39 2.91 -21.73
C SER A 174 -1.55 4.04 -22.35
N ASP A 175 -1.80 5.28 -21.95
CA ASP A 175 -1.07 6.45 -22.39
C ASP A 175 0.25 6.62 -21.60
N ALA A 176 1.07 7.58 -22.02
CA ALA A 176 2.35 7.85 -21.37
C ALA A 176 2.19 8.19 -19.87
N ARG A 177 1.04 8.75 -19.48
CA ARG A 177 0.73 9.11 -18.09
C ARG A 177 0.42 7.86 -17.27
N SER A 178 -0.46 6.99 -17.74
CA SER A 178 -0.76 5.71 -17.12
C SER A 178 0.47 4.83 -17.00
N LEU A 179 1.34 4.79 -18.01
CA LEU A 179 2.62 4.09 -17.91
C LEU A 179 3.55 4.68 -16.83
N MET A 180 3.56 6.01 -16.68
CA MET A 180 4.30 6.67 -15.61
C MET A 180 3.71 6.34 -14.22
N ASN A 181 2.38 6.40 -14.07
CA ASN A 181 1.69 6.08 -12.83
C ASN A 181 1.94 4.62 -12.42
N LEU A 182 1.81 3.67 -13.35
CA LEU A 182 2.13 2.25 -13.14
C LEU A 182 3.59 2.04 -12.70
N HIS A 183 4.52 2.78 -13.31
CA HIS A 183 5.93 2.74 -12.91
C HIS A 183 6.12 3.25 -11.48
N ASN A 184 5.55 4.41 -11.13
CA ASN A 184 5.67 5.00 -9.80
C ASN A 184 5.02 4.13 -8.73
N ASN A 185 3.85 3.55 -9.01
CA ASN A 185 3.20 2.57 -8.14
C ASN A 185 4.12 1.36 -7.91
N ARG A 186 4.72 0.81 -8.97
CA ARG A 186 5.66 -0.32 -8.88
C ARG A 186 6.86 0.01 -8.00
N VAL A 187 7.42 1.21 -8.13
CA VAL A 187 8.52 1.68 -7.27
C VAL A 187 8.09 1.69 -5.80
N GLY A 188 6.92 2.26 -5.49
CA GLY A 188 6.37 2.28 -4.14
C GLY A 188 6.21 0.89 -3.53
N ARG A 189 5.64 -0.06 -4.28
CA ARG A 189 5.51 -1.47 -3.81
C ARG A 189 6.85 -2.11 -3.53
N LYS A 190 7.83 -1.91 -4.42
CA LYS A 190 9.15 -2.52 -4.28
C LYS A 190 9.90 -2.00 -3.06
N VAL A 191 9.73 -0.72 -2.74
CA VAL A 191 10.28 -0.15 -1.50
C VAL A 191 9.67 -0.85 -0.29
N SER A 192 8.34 -0.94 -0.19
CA SER A 192 7.72 -1.63 0.94
C SER A 192 8.14 -3.10 1.04
N GLU A 193 8.25 -3.83 -0.09
CA GLU A 193 8.74 -5.22 -0.08
C GLU A 193 10.17 -5.34 0.47
N VAL A 194 11.08 -4.42 0.14
CA VAL A 194 12.48 -4.46 0.59
C VAL A 194 12.61 -4.20 2.09
N TYR A 195 11.75 -3.36 2.66
CA TYR A 195 11.79 -3.01 4.09
C TYR A 195 10.90 -3.88 4.98
N MET A 196 10.15 -4.83 4.40
CA MET A 196 9.31 -5.79 5.12
C MET A 196 9.90 -7.22 5.11
N ILE A 197 11.19 -7.35 4.81
CA ILE A 197 11.98 -8.60 4.86
C ILE A 197 12.94 -8.53 6.05
#